data_AF-A0A944F766-F1
#
_entry.id   AF-A0A944F766-F1
#
_cell.length_a   1.000
_cell.length_b   1.000
_cell.length_c   1.000
_cell.angle_alpha   90.00
_cell.angle_beta   90.00
_cell.angle_gamma   90.00
#
_symmetry.space_group_name_H-M   'P 1'
#
loop_
_entity.id
_entity.type
_entity.pdbx_description
1 polymer ?
#
loop_
_entity_poly.entity_id
_entity_poly.type
_entity_poly.pdbx_seq_one_letter_code
_entity_poly.pdbx_strand_id
1 'polypeptide(L)'
;MQTFVAGGPLPDWDVSEEEIDRRVQQLEAISRPVTAQEARALVACFGPDDCYGVAWSLLHLIESGPNPVLTTKPAPDANEWHDRLWRRAVNGGLVPGVLTD
;
A
#
# COMPACT_ATOMS: atom_id res chain seq x y z
N MET A 1 0.93 -9.28 10.20
CA MET A 1 0.09 -8.99 9.00
C MET A 1 -1.39 -8.91 9.36
N GLN A 2 -2.04 -10.00 9.80
CA GLN A 2 -3.50 -10.01 10.06
C GLN A 2 -3.98 -8.89 10.99
N THR A 3 -3.24 -8.59 12.06
CA THR A 3 -3.55 -7.50 12.98
C THR A 3 -3.55 -6.13 12.30
N PHE A 4 -2.62 -5.89 11.37
CA PHE A 4 -2.54 -4.64 10.63
C PHE A 4 -3.76 -4.48 9.71
N VAL A 5 -4.09 -5.54 8.95
CA VAL A 5 -5.24 -5.56 8.04
C VAL A 5 -6.56 -5.43 8.80
N ALA A 6 -6.70 -6.08 9.95
CA ALA A 6 -7.89 -5.98 10.80
C ALA A 6 -8.10 -4.56 11.37
N GLY A 7 -7.03 -3.77 11.48
CA GLY A 7 -7.12 -2.34 11.83
C GLY A 7 -7.65 -1.45 10.71
N GLY A 8 -7.83 -1.97 9.49
CA GLY A 8 -8.38 -1.22 8.36
C GLY A 8 -7.42 -0.22 7.73
N PRO A 9 -7.94 0.78 7.01
CA PRO A 9 -7.16 1.89 6.46
C PRO A 9 -6.28 2.57 7.53
N LEU A 10 -5.12 3.08 7.11
CA LEU A 10 -4.35 3.98 7.96
C LEU A 10 -5.23 5.19 8.33
N PRO A 11 -5.14 5.67 9.58
CA PRO A 11 -5.86 6.86 10.00
C PRO A 11 -5.29 8.12 9.32
N ASP A 12 -6.02 9.23 9.41
CA ASP A 12 -5.62 10.53 8.86
C ASP A 12 -4.69 11.30 9.83
N TRP A 13 -4.71 12.64 9.80
CA TRP A 13 -3.93 13.46 10.72
C TRP A 13 -4.61 13.74 12.08
N ASP A 14 -5.90 13.40 12.26
CA ASP A 14 -6.70 13.74 13.47
C ASP A 14 -6.69 12.62 14.54
N VAL A 15 -5.63 11.82 14.53
CA VAL A 15 -5.43 10.63 15.36
C VAL A 15 -4.27 10.84 16.32
N SER A 16 -4.31 10.15 17.47
CA SER A 16 -3.25 10.26 18.46
C SER A 16 -1.93 9.63 17.99
N GLU A 17 -0.81 10.18 18.47
CA GLU A 17 0.53 9.65 18.16
C GLU A 17 0.67 8.18 18.58
N GLU A 18 0.05 7.76 19.69
CA GLU A 18 0.08 6.36 20.15
C GLU A 18 -0.59 5.40 19.15
N GLU A 19 -1.64 5.86 18.47
CA GLU A 19 -2.29 5.07 17.44
C GLU A 19 -1.41 4.97 16.20
N ILE A 20 -0.75 6.07 15.78
CA ILE A 20 0.24 6.04 14.70
C ILE A 20 1.38 5.06 15.03
N ASP A 21 1.96 5.14 16.24
CA ASP A 21 3.00 4.23 16.71
C ASP A 21 2.55 2.77 16.69
N ARG A 22 1.32 2.51 17.14
CA ARG A 22 0.72 1.16 17.08
C ARG A 22 0.65 0.65 15.64
N ARG A 23 0.23 1.49 14.68
CA ARG A 23 0.16 1.12 13.26
C ARG A 23 1.56 0.86 12.68
N VAL A 24 2.54 1.68 13.02
CA VAL A 24 3.95 1.49 12.61
C VAL A 24 4.50 0.16 13.12
N GLN A 25 4.35 -0.13 14.42
CA GLN A 25 4.82 -1.40 15.00
C GLN A 25 4.17 -2.62 14.35
N GLN A 26 2.87 -2.55 14.05
CA GLN A 26 2.16 -3.63 13.36
C GLN A 26 2.67 -3.85 11.93
N LEU A 27 3.04 -2.78 11.24
CA LEU A 27 3.57 -2.81 9.87
C LEU A 27 5.00 -3.38 9.85
N GLU A 28 5.86 -2.94 10.77
CA GLU A 28 7.24 -3.41 10.90
C GLU A 28 7.33 -4.89 11.30
N ALA A 29 6.34 -5.40 12.05
CA ALA A 29 6.23 -6.81 12.39
C ALA A 29 5.85 -7.71 11.19
N ILE A 30 5.52 -7.15 10.02
CA ILE A 30 5.22 -7.93 8.82
C ILE A 30 6.52 -8.37 8.15
N SER A 31 6.71 -9.67 8.04
CA SER A 31 7.87 -10.25 7.35
C SER A 31 7.87 -9.91 5.86
N ARG A 32 9.07 -9.65 5.34
CA ARG A 32 9.33 -9.40 3.91
C ARG A 32 10.09 -10.60 3.30
N PRO A 33 9.89 -10.94 2.02
CA PRO A 33 8.90 -10.35 1.11
C PRO A 33 7.47 -10.81 1.47
N VAL A 34 6.48 -9.96 1.19
CA VAL A 34 5.07 -10.35 1.33
C VAL A 34 4.64 -11.26 0.17
N THR A 35 3.69 -12.15 0.42
CA THR A 35 3.06 -12.96 -0.64
C THR A 35 2.12 -12.13 -1.51
N ALA A 36 1.74 -12.66 -2.67
CA ALA A 36 0.75 -12.03 -3.55
C ALA A 36 -0.61 -11.79 -2.84
N GLN A 37 -1.01 -12.72 -1.97
CA GLN A 37 -2.25 -12.60 -1.20
C GLN A 37 -2.16 -11.49 -0.16
N GLU A 38 -1.04 -11.40 0.55
CA GLU A 38 -0.78 -10.34 1.53
C GLU A 38 -0.71 -8.97 0.87
N ALA A 39 0.00 -8.86 -0.26
CA ALA A 39 0.08 -7.62 -1.03
C ALA A 39 -1.32 -7.10 -1.37
N ARG A 40 -2.22 -7.96 -1.88
CA ARG A 40 -3.61 -7.58 -2.19
C ARG A 40 -4.40 -7.15 -0.96
N ALA A 41 -4.23 -7.81 0.18
CA ALA A 41 -4.91 -7.42 1.42
C ALA A 41 -4.40 -6.05 1.94
N LEU A 42 -3.09 -5.81 1.84
CA LEU A 42 -2.45 -4.57 2.28
C LEU A 42 -2.82 -3.35 1.44
N VAL A 43 -3.16 -3.52 0.16
CA VAL A 43 -3.65 -2.42 -0.70
C VAL A 43 -4.93 -1.77 -0.13
N ALA A 44 -5.79 -2.54 0.55
CA ALA A 44 -6.99 -1.99 1.19
C ALA A 44 -6.70 -1.18 2.46
N CYS A 45 -5.46 -1.15 2.93
CA CYS A 45 -5.06 -0.50 4.18
C CYS A 45 -4.50 0.92 3.98
N PHE A 46 -4.45 1.44 2.74
CA PHE A 46 -4.08 2.83 2.54
C PHE A 46 -5.13 3.77 3.14
N GLY A 47 -4.65 4.74 3.90
CA GLY A 47 -5.45 5.81 4.51
C GLY A 47 -5.75 6.94 3.54
N PRO A 48 -6.51 7.95 3.99
CA PRO A 48 -6.93 9.07 3.15
C PRO A 48 -5.81 10.09 2.84
N ASP A 49 -4.70 10.06 3.59
CA ASP A 49 -3.56 10.96 3.38
C ASP A 49 -2.19 10.23 3.47
N ASP A 50 -1.11 10.99 3.38
CA ASP A 50 0.27 10.53 3.53
C ASP A 50 0.94 10.99 4.83
N CYS A 51 0.15 11.48 5.80
CA CYS A 51 0.68 12.00 7.04
C CYS A 51 1.49 10.94 7.79
N TYR A 52 2.56 11.39 8.47
CA TYR A 52 3.51 10.54 9.20
C TYR A 52 4.31 9.53 8.36
N GLY A 53 4.17 9.51 7.04
CA GLY A 53 4.96 8.66 6.14
C GLY A 53 4.67 7.15 6.25
N VAL A 54 3.68 6.72 7.05
CA VAL A 54 3.36 5.30 7.24
C VAL A 54 2.85 4.67 5.94
N ALA A 55 2.13 5.44 5.13
CA ALA A 55 1.66 4.99 3.84
C ALA A 55 2.81 4.70 2.84
N TRP A 56 3.94 5.42 2.92
CA TRP A 56 5.15 5.07 2.16
C TRP A 56 5.72 3.71 2.57
N SER A 57 5.80 3.47 3.88
CA SER A 57 6.25 2.18 4.42
C SER A 57 5.33 1.03 3.98
N LEU A 58 4.02 1.27 3.95
CA LEU A 58 3.03 0.30 3.46
C LEU A 58 3.20 0.02 1.96
N LEU A 59 3.40 1.07 1.17
CA LEU A 59 3.65 0.95 -0.27
C LEU A 59 4.92 0.11 -0.54
N HIS A 60 6.02 0.40 0.14
CA HIS A 60 7.26 -0.35 -0.04
C HIS A 60 7.18 -1.79 0.48
N LEU A 61 6.38 -2.02 1.53
CA LEU A 61 6.10 -3.38 2.00
C LEU A 61 5.35 -4.18 0.92
N ILE A 62 4.32 -3.61 0.30
CA ILE A 62 3.58 -4.23 -0.80
C ILE A 62 4.51 -4.54 -1.98
N GLU A 63 5.37 -3.58 -2.35
CA GLU A 63 6.34 -3.72 -3.44
C GLU A 63 7.43 -4.77 -3.15
N SER A 64 7.62 -5.19 -1.88
CA SER A 64 8.54 -6.29 -1.55
C SER A 64 8.05 -7.65 -2.06
N GLY A 65 6.74 -7.79 -2.31
CA GLY A 65 6.13 -9.00 -2.83
C GLY A 65 6.18 -9.11 -4.36
N PRO A 66 5.50 -10.12 -4.93
CA PRO A 66 5.41 -10.26 -6.38
C PRO A 66 4.63 -9.07 -6.99
N ASN A 67 5.31 -8.32 -7.86
CA ASN A 67 4.73 -7.21 -8.61
C ASN A 67 4.30 -7.63 -10.02
N PRO A 68 3.24 -7.03 -10.57
CA PRO A 68 2.45 -5.95 -9.99
C PRO A 68 1.28 -6.47 -9.13
N VAL A 69 0.99 -5.78 -8.02
CA VAL A 69 -0.22 -6.06 -7.24
C VAL A 69 -1.50 -5.55 -7.91
N LEU A 70 -1.40 -4.46 -8.68
CA LEU A 70 -2.49 -3.86 -9.46
C LEU A 70 -2.13 -3.91 -10.95
N THR A 71 -2.95 -4.59 -11.75
CA THR A 71 -2.77 -4.71 -13.21
C THR A 71 -3.71 -3.81 -14.01
N THR A 72 -4.66 -3.15 -13.35
CA THR A 72 -5.64 -2.27 -13.98
C THR A 72 -5.47 -0.86 -13.44
N LYS A 73 -5.69 0.15 -14.31
CA LYS A 73 -5.65 1.54 -13.91
C LYS A 73 -6.76 1.81 -12.88
N PRO A 74 -6.43 2.32 -11.67
CA PRO A 74 -7.44 2.69 -10.69
C PRO A 74 -8.40 3.76 -11.22
N ALA A 75 -9.60 3.81 -10.66
CA ALA A 75 -10.58 4.84 -10.98
C ALA A 75 -10.06 6.25 -10.60
N PRO A 76 -10.52 7.33 -11.25
CA PRO A 76 -10.06 8.69 -10.95
C PRO A 76 -10.25 9.14 -9.50
N ASP A 77 -11.23 8.56 -8.81
CA ASP A 77 -11.57 8.79 -7.41
C ASP A 77 -10.99 7.72 -6.46
N ALA A 78 -10.18 6.78 -6.99
CA ALA A 78 -9.46 5.82 -6.17
C ALA A 78 -8.41 6.53 -5.30
N ASN A 79 -8.05 5.86 -4.21
CA ASN A 79 -6.99 6.32 -3.31
C ASN A 79 -5.68 6.58 -4.09
N GLU A 80 -5.02 7.71 -3.83
CA GLU A 80 -3.82 8.13 -4.58
C GLU A 80 -2.69 7.09 -4.55
N TRP A 81 -2.61 6.29 -3.48
CA TRP A 81 -1.61 5.24 -3.34
C TRP A 81 -1.84 4.07 -4.29
N HIS A 82 -3.10 3.80 -4.66
CA HIS A 82 -3.42 2.79 -5.66
C HIS A 82 -2.91 3.22 -7.03
N ASP A 83 -3.14 4.48 -7.40
CA ASP A 83 -2.63 5.05 -8.66
C ASP A 83 -1.09 5.09 -8.65
N ARG A 84 -0.46 5.43 -7.53
CA ARG A 84 1.00 5.40 -7.38
C ARG A 84 1.59 4.00 -7.55
N LEU A 85 1.00 2.97 -6.92
CA LEU A 85 1.40 1.57 -7.11
C LEU A 85 1.27 1.14 -8.57
N TRP A 86 0.12 1.44 -9.19
CA TRP A 86 -0.14 1.09 -10.58
C TRP A 86 0.84 1.80 -11.54
N ARG A 87 1.06 3.11 -11.38
CA ARG A 87 2.02 3.87 -12.22
C ARG A 87 3.44 3.35 -12.11
N ARG A 88 3.89 2.97 -10.91
CA ARG A 88 5.22 2.37 -10.73
C ARG A 88 5.33 1.02 -11.43
N ALA A 89 4.30 0.20 -11.36
CA ALA A 89 4.23 -1.05 -12.10
C ALA A 89 4.26 -0.83 -13.63
N VAL A 90 3.51 0.15 -14.14
CA VAL A 90 3.52 0.53 -15.56
C VAL A 90 4.92 1.00 -15.98
N ASN A 91 5.52 1.93 -15.24
CA ASN A 91 6.86 2.46 -15.53
C ASN A 91 7.94 1.37 -15.44
N GLY A 92 7.73 0.34 -14.62
CA GLY A 92 8.59 -0.84 -14.54
C GLY A 92 8.35 -1.87 -15.66
N GLY A 93 7.42 -1.63 -16.59
CA GLY A 93 7.05 -2.57 -17.65
C GLY A 93 6.35 -3.84 -17.15
N LEU A 94 5.79 -3.80 -15.93
CA LEU A 94 5.22 -4.97 -15.26
C LEU A 94 3.73 -5.18 -15.59
N VAL A 95 3.06 -4.17 -16.15
CA VAL A 95 1.65 -4.23 -16.53
C VAL A 95 1.55 -4.55 -18.03
N PRO A 96 1.06 -5.75 -18.42
CA PRO A 96 0.95 -6.11 -19.82
C PRO A 96 0.00 -5.19 -20.60
N GLY A 97 0.39 -4.80 -21.81
CA GLY A 97 -0.49 -4.06 -22.74
C GLY A 97 -0.63 -2.57 -22.45
N VAL A 98 0.06 -2.03 -21.44
CA VAL A 98 0.19 -0.58 -21.23
C VAL A 98 1.55 -0.13 -21.77
N LEU A 99 1.54 0.66 -22.84
CA LEU A 99 2.76 1.26 -23.38
C LEU A 99 3.20 2.41 -22.45
N THR A 100 4.48 2.41 -22.09
CA THR A 100 5.13 3.58 -21.50
C THR A 100 5.63 4.45 -22.65
N ASP A 101 5.09 5.67 -22.76
CA ASP A 101 5.56 6.69 -23.71
C ASP A 101 6.96 7.20 -23.37
#